data_AF-A0A4R4THK1-F1
#
_entry.id   AF-A0A4R4THK1-F1
#
_cell.length_a   1.000
_cell.length_b   1.000
_cell.length_c   1.000
_cell.angle_alpha   90.00
_cell.angle_beta   90.00
_cell.angle_gamma   90.00
#
_symmetry.space_group_name_H-M   'P 1'
#
loop_
_entity.id
_entity.type
_entity.pdbx_description
1 polymer ?
#
loop_
_entity_poly.entity_id
_entity_poly.type
_entity_poly.pdbx_seq_one_letter_code
_entity_poly.pdbx_strand_id
1 'polypeptide(L)'
;MRKSIRLALPAAAAVMALALTACGEDEESNDNGAGDNGASETTGGGEGEEEPIGSGGGEISTGPTVEEVEGIWMTGVEPEDAVITFTAGGVDFTEDTLDEGDICSGSYADGTITLAECTVFGNEEWADREATVELADGTMTVTWASGTAQEYTNMMGDLGDLGDLGDLEDMDLSELEDSLAELEDLEAELGG
;
A
#
# COMPACT_ATOMS: atom_id res chain seq x y z
N MET A 1 -23.28 17.59 5.19
CA MET A 1 -24.15 16.40 5.01
C MET A 1 -23.25 15.19 4.82
N ARG A 2 -23.10 14.33 5.84
CA ARG A 2 -22.29 13.11 5.74
C ARG A 2 -23.23 12.00 5.27
N LYS A 3 -22.98 11.44 4.09
CA LYS A 3 -23.78 10.34 3.53
C LYS A 3 -23.30 9.03 4.15
N SER A 4 -24.11 8.46 5.04
CA SER A 4 -23.91 7.11 5.55
C SER A 4 -24.22 6.12 4.42
N ILE A 5 -23.19 5.52 3.84
CA ILE A 5 -23.35 4.41 2.90
C ILE A 5 -23.63 3.17 3.72
N ARG A 6 -24.85 2.63 3.59
CA ARG A 6 -25.20 1.31 4.13
C ARG A 6 -24.75 0.27 3.10
N LEU A 7 -23.61 -0.36 3.35
CA LEU A 7 -23.20 -1.57 2.65
C LEU A 7 -24.14 -2.72 3.05
N ALA A 8 -25.02 -3.10 2.13
CA ALA A 8 -25.74 -4.36 2.22
C ALA A 8 -24.86 -5.45 1.61
N LEU A 9 -24.19 -6.24 2.44
CA LEU A 9 -23.50 -7.45 2.00
C LEU A 9 -24.53 -8.49 1.51
N PRO A 10 -24.38 -9.08 0.31
CA PRO A 10 -25.05 -10.32 -0.03
C PRO A 10 -24.34 -11.49 0.66
N ALA A 11 -25.03 -12.12 1.61
CA ALA A 11 -24.60 -13.39 2.20
C ALA A 11 -24.76 -14.52 1.17
N ALA A 12 -23.65 -14.94 0.56
CA ALA A 12 -23.58 -16.19 -0.20
C ALA A 12 -23.17 -17.31 0.77
N ALA A 13 -24.15 -18.13 1.17
CA ALA A 13 -23.91 -19.34 1.93
C ALA A 13 -23.46 -20.47 0.98
N ALA A 14 -22.20 -20.90 1.09
CA ALA A 14 -21.73 -22.16 0.53
C ALA A 14 -21.44 -23.12 1.68
N VAL A 15 -22.39 -24.01 1.96
CA VAL A 15 -22.25 -25.11 2.91
C VAL A 15 -21.61 -26.29 2.16
N MET A 16 -20.31 -26.51 2.36
CA MET A 16 -19.69 -27.81 2.07
C MET A 16 -19.45 -28.53 3.39
N ALA A 17 -20.27 -29.55 3.61
CA ALA A 17 -20.15 -30.46 4.73
C ALA A 17 -18.94 -31.39 4.52
N LEU A 18 -17.90 -31.21 5.30
CA LEU A 18 -16.93 -32.26 5.61
C LEU A 18 -17.02 -32.55 7.10
N ALA A 19 -17.71 -33.66 7.39
CA ALA A 19 -17.90 -34.17 8.73
C ALA A 19 -16.72 -35.07 9.14
N LEU A 20 -16.46 -35.06 10.45
CA LEU A 20 -15.73 -36.06 11.28
C LEU A 20 -14.20 -35.87 11.36
N THR A 21 -13.51 -35.81 12.51
CA THR A 21 -13.81 -36.08 13.93
C THR A 21 -12.57 -35.68 14.75
N ALA A 22 -12.78 -35.22 15.99
CA ALA A 22 -12.03 -35.57 17.21
C ALA A 22 -11.38 -34.40 18.01
N CYS A 23 -12.06 -34.10 19.12
CA CYS A 23 -11.57 -34.04 20.50
C CYS A 23 -10.73 -32.83 20.95
N GLY A 24 -11.35 -32.01 21.81
CA GLY A 24 -10.72 -30.97 22.63
C GLY A 24 -11.79 -30.17 23.36
N GLU A 25 -12.32 -30.75 24.43
CA GLU A 25 -13.26 -30.17 25.40
C GLU A 25 -12.64 -29.02 26.22
N ASP A 26 -13.52 -28.38 27.03
CA ASP A 26 -13.31 -27.38 28.09
C ASP A 26 -13.30 -25.91 27.63
N GLU A 27 -13.98 -24.93 28.24
CA GLU A 27 -14.85 -24.75 29.42
C GLU A 27 -15.22 -23.23 29.34
N GLU A 28 -16.46 -22.75 29.29
CA GLU A 28 -17.39 -22.39 30.38
C GLU A 28 -17.87 -20.92 30.17
N SER A 29 -19.19 -20.75 30.15
CA SER A 29 -20.01 -19.63 30.65
C SER A 29 -19.50 -18.17 30.63
N ASN A 30 -20.27 -17.28 29.96
CA ASN A 30 -20.96 -16.20 30.67
C ASN A 30 -22.07 -15.50 29.85
N ASP A 31 -23.31 -15.86 30.19
CA ASP A 31 -24.45 -15.03 30.58
C ASP A 31 -24.54 -13.53 30.16
N ASN A 32 -25.68 -13.24 29.54
CA ASN A 32 -26.56 -12.07 29.72
C ASN A 32 -26.12 -10.64 29.36
N GLY A 33 -26.78 -10.12 28.32
CA GLY A 33 -26.90 -8.69 28.04
C GLY A 33 -28.14 -8.36 27.22
N ALA A 34 -29.33 -8.52 27.80
CA ALA A 34 -30.56 -7.94 27.28
C ALA A 34 -30.60 -6.44 27.61
N GLY A 35 -30.69 -5.59 26.59
CA GLY A 35 -31.01 -4.16 26.70
C GLY A 35 -31.67 -3.74 25.38
N ASP A 36 -33.00 -3.72 25.31
CA ASP A 36 -33.93 -2.69 25.78
C ASP A 36 -34.12 -1.54 24.77
N ASN A 37 -35.40 -1.25 24.57
CA ASN A 37 -35.99 -0.42 23.53
C ASN A 37 -35.76 1.07 23.80
N GLY A 38 -35.33 1.80 22.77
CA GLY A 38 -35.30 3.27 22.78
C GLY A 38 -35.86 3.85 21.48
N ALA A 39 -37.18 3.84 21.34
CA ALA A 39 -37.87 4.69 20.37
C ALA A 39 -37.75 6.15 20.83
N SER A 40 -37.35 7.05 19.92
CA SER A 40 -37.54 8.49 20.11
C SER A 40 -37.84 9.13 18.76
N GLU A 41 -39.12 9.45 18.57
CA GLU A 41 -39.60 10.39 17.56
C GLU A 41 -39.12 11.80 17.93
N THR A 42 -38.60 12.54 16.94
CA THR A 42 -38.67 14.01 16.97
C THR A 42 -38.81 14.55 15.56
N THR A 43 -39.99 15.14 15.36
CA THR A 43 -40.46 15.93 14.22
C THR A 43 -39.76 17.29 14.24
N GLY A 44 -39.23 17.74 13.11
CA GLY A 44 -38.68 19.08 12.96
C GLY A 44 -38.55 19.48 11.50
N GLY A 45 -39.65 19.92 10.91
CA GLY A 45 -39.63 20.61 9.63
C GLY A 45 -38.98 21.99 9.79
N GLY A 46 -37.99 22.27 8.95
CA GLY A 46 -37.40 23.59 8.76
C GLY A 46 -37.41 23.90 7.28
N GLU A 47 -38.42 24.67 6.85
CA GLU A 47 -38.41 25.38 5.58
C GLU A 47 -37.36 26.48 5.70
N GLY A 48 -36.21 26.27 5.06
CA GLY A 48 -35.07 27.18 5.06
C GLY A 48 -34.68 27.52 3.64
N GLU A 49 -35.00 28.76 3.27
CA GLU A 49 -34.54 29.60 2.15
C GLU A 49 -33.50 29.00 1.20
N GLU A 50 -33.91 28.94 -0.08
CA GLU A 50 -33.10 28.59 -1.24
C GLU A 50 -32.08 29.71 -1.52
N GLU A 51 -30.92 29.64 -0.86
CA GLU A 51 -29.74 30.41 -1.26
C GLU A 51 -29.26 29.91 -2.63
N PRO A 52 -28.87 30.81 -3.56
CA PRO A 52 -28.41 30.43 -4.88
C PRO A 52 -27.16 29.56 -4.74
N ILE A 53 -27.30 28.31 -5.16
CA ILE A 53 -26.24 27.31 -5.23
C ILE A 53 -25.15 27.90 -6.14
N GLY A 54 -24.14 28.51 -5.52
CA GLY A 54 -22.96 28.96 -6.21
C GLY A 54 -22.37 27.77 -6.92
N SER A 55 -22.37 27.83 -8.24
CA SER A 55 -21.60 26.96 -9.12
C SER A 55 -20.11 27.23 -8.87
N GLY A 56 -19.65 26.83 -7.69
CA GLY A 56 -18.24 26.70 -7.38
C GLY A 56 -17.74 25.62 -8.32
N GLY A 57 -17.01 26.04 -9.35
CA GLY A 57 -16.19 25.14 -10.13
C GLY A 57 -15.24 24.49 -9.14
N GLY A 58 -15.62 23.30 -8.67
CA GLY A 58 -14.75 22.43 -7.92
C GLY A 58 -13.56 22.22 -8.82
N GLU A 59 -12.42 22.75 -8.39
CA GLU A 59 -11.12 22.39 -8.92
C GLU A 59 -11.14 20.86 -8.96
N ILE A 60 -11.19 20.31 -10.18
CA ILE A 60 -11.05 18.88 -10.36
C ILE A 60 -9.65 18.63 -9.84
N SER A 61 -9.56 18.08 -8.62
CA SER A 61 -8.31 17.63 -8.02
C SER A 61 -7.75 16.61 -8.98
N THR A 62 -6.94 17.12 -9.89
CA THR A 62 -6.21 16.34 -10.87
C THR A 62 -5.11 15.74 -10.02
N GLY A 63 -5.14 14.42 -9.87
CA GLY A 63 -4.10 13.73 -9.10
C GLY A 63 -2.70 14.04 -9.67
N PRO A 64 -1.65 13.54 -9.01
CA PRO A 64 -0.29 13.86 -9.42
C PRO A 64 -0.05 13.48 -10.90
N THR A 65 0.73 14.28 -11.60
CA THR A 65 1.07 14.03 -13.00
C THR A 65 1.97 12.80 -13.14
N VAL A 66 2.07 12.24 -14.35
CA VAL A 66 2.94 11.09 -14.64
C VAL A 66 4.40 11.38 -14.27
N GLU A 67 4.86 12.60 -14.53
CA GLU A 67 6.23 13.04 -14.25
C GLU A 67 6.50 13.15 -12.74
N GLU A 68 5.48 13.45 -11.92
CA GLU A 68 5.61 13.55 -10.46
C GLU A 68 5.70 12.19 -9.76
N VAL A 69 5.07 11.15 -10.34
CA VAL A 69 5.06 9.79 -9.76
C VAL A 69 6.14 8.88 -10.36
N GLU A 70 6.90 9.33 -11.36
CA GLU A 70 7.91 8.51 -12.03
C GLU A 70 8.98 8.00 -11.05
N GLY A 71 9.29 6.71 -11.11
CA GLY A 71 10.30 6.08 -10.24
C GLY A 71 9.82 4.79 -9.56
N ILE A 72 10.62 4.35 -8.59
CA ILE A 72 10.37 3.15 -7.78
C ILE A 72 9.97 3.62 -6.39
N TRP A 73 8.86 3.07 -5.90
CA TRP A 73 8.31 3.40 -4.61
C TRP A 73 8.06 2.13 -3.80
N MET A 74 8.27 2.19 -2.49
CA MET A 74 8.17 1.02 -1.61
C MET A 74 7.43 1.37 -0.32
N THR A 75 6.67 0.44 0.24
CA THR A 75 6.05 0.61 1.58
C THR A 75 7.05 0.48 2.72
N GLY A 76 8.23 -0.08 2.44
CA GLY A 76 9.34 -0.22 3.36
C GLY A 76 10.58 -0.80 2.66
N VAL A 77 11.47 -1.43 3.43
CA VAL A 77 12.74 -2.04 2.94
C VAL A 77 12.82 -3.53 3.21
N GLU A 78 11.81 -4.08 3.88
CA GLU A 78 11.69 -5.50 4.13
C GLU A 78 11.23 -6.17 2.83
N PRO A 79 11.62 -7.41 2.61
CA PRO A 79 11.33 -8.06 1.35
C PRO A 79 9.83 -8.49 1.23
N GLU A 80 9.08 -8.41 2.33
CA GLU A 80 7.62 -8.52 2.36
C GLU A 80 6.90 -7.20 2.01
N ASP A 81 7.63 -6.10 1.82
CA ASP A 81 7.05 -4.81 1.46
C ASP A 81 6.66 -4.74 -0.02
N ALA A 82 5.57 -4.03 -0.28
CA ALA A 82 5.08 -3.82 -1.62
C ALA A 82 5.95 -2.82 -2.38
N VAL A 83 6.12 -3.07 -3.68
CA VAL A 83 6.88 -2.22 -4.58
C VAL A 83 5.98 -1.79 -5.74
N ILE A 84 5.99 -0.50 -6.06
CA ILE A 84 5.32 0.03 -7.25
C ILE A 84 6.31 0.84 -8.09
N THR A 85 6.37 0.54 -9.38
CA THR A 85 7.24 1.22 -10.34
C THR A 85 6.40 1.92 -11.38
N PHE A 86 6.65 3.23 -11.55
CA PHE A 86 6.05 4.03 -12.60
C PHE A 86 7.09 4.32 -13.68
N THR A 87 6.75 4.07 -14.95
CA THR A 87 7.64 4.38 -16.08
C THR A 87 6.81 4.81 -17.29
N ALA A 88 6.95 6.08 -17.70
CA ALA A 88 6.27 6.63 -18.88
C ALA A 88 4.74 6.36 -18.93
N GLY A 89 4.08 6.40 -17.77
CA GLY A 89 2.64 6.13 -17.63
C GLY A 89 2.26 4.65 -17.52
N GLY A 90 3.23 3.73 -17.59
CA GLY A 90 3.07 2.33 -17.17
C GLY A 90 3.22 2.18 -15.66
N VAL A 91 2.59 1.14 -15.12
CA VAL A 91 2.68 0.75 -13.71
C VAL A 91 3.01 -0.72 -13.62
N ASP A 92 4.01 -1.06 -12.82
CA ASP A 92 4.26 -2.42 -12.35
C ASP A 92 4.17 -2.44 -10.82
N PHE A 93 3.32 -3.29 -10.28
CA PHE A 93 3.06 -3.47 -8.85
C PHE A 93 3.43 -4.89 -8.43
N THR A 94 4.17 -5.01 -7.33
CA THR A 94 4.52 -6.27 -6.68
C THR A 94 4.06 -6.19 -5.23
N GLU A 95 3.20 -7.10 -4.79
CA GLU A 95 2.65 -7.08 -3.43
C GLU A 95 3.69 -7.43 -2.35
N ASP A 96 4.52 -8.45 -2.60
CA ASP A 96 5.54 -9.00 -1.71
C ASP A 96 6.65 -9.63 -2.59
N THR A 97 7.92 -9.56 -2.22
CA THR A 97 9.01 -10.10 -3.05
C THR A 97 9.49 -11.52 -2.66
N LEU A 98 9.01 -12.11 -1.56
CA LEU A 98 9.48 -13.41 -1.05
C LEU A 98 8.48 -14.55 -0.97
N ASP A 99 7.22 -14.31 -0.61
CA ASP A 99 6.28 -15.41 -0.36
C ASP A 99 5.36 -15.68 -1.55
N GLU A 100 4.29 -14.89 -1.70
CA GLU A 100 3.23 -15.10 -2.69
C GLU A 100 3.10 -13.93 -3.67
N GLY A 101 3.93 -12.89 -3.58
CA GLY A 101 3.57 -11.60 -4.16
C GLY A 101 3.30 -11.61 -5.66
N ASP A 102 2.05 -11.32 -5.96
CA ASP A 102 1.55 -11.15 -7.31
C ASP A 102 2.26 -10.00 -8.00
N ILE A 103 2.58 -10.22 -9.28
CA ILE A 103 3.15 -9.18 -10.13
C ILE A 103 2.08 -8.70 -11.09
N CYS A 104 1.68 -7.45 -10.92
CA CYS A 104 0.62 -6.82 -11.68
C CYS A 104 1.17 -5.70 -12.57
N SER A 105 0.78 -5.69 -13.84
CA SER A 105 1.13 -4.63 -14.79
C SER A 105 -0.12 -3.87 -15.25
N GLY A 106 0.05 -2.57 -15.48
CA GLY A 106 -1.05 -1.66 -15.76
C GLY A 106 -0.61 -0.30 -16.28
N SER A 107 -1.51 0.68 -16.12
CA SER A 107 -1.30 2.06 -16.54
C SER A 107 -1.67 3.04 -15.44
N TYR A 108 -1.04 4.21 -15.50
CA TYR A 108 -1.34 5.36 -14.66
C TYR A 108 -1.84 6.52 -15.52
N ALA A 109 -3.00 7.07 -15.16
CA ALA A 109 -3.55 8.26 -15.79
C ALA A 109 -4.40 9.05 -14.79
N ASP A 110 -4.25 10.37 -14.80
CA ASP A 110 -5.11 11.31 -14.06
C ASP A 110 -5.26 10.97 -12.56
N GLY A 111 -4.17 10.59 -11.88
CA GLY A 111 -4.22 10.22 -10.46
C GLY A 111 -4.69 8.79 -10.19
N THR A 112 -4.90 7.96 -11.21
CA THR A 112 -5.50 6.63 -11.08
C THR A 112 -4.60 5.56 -11.68
N ILE A 113 -4.39 4.49 -10.91
CA ILE A 113 -3.77 3.24 -11.35
C ILE A 113 -4.87 2.30 -11.85
N THR A 114 -4.63 1.65 -12.98
CA THR A 114 -5.46 0.55 -13.48
C THR A 114 -4.57 -0.64 -13.83
N LEU A 115 -4.68 -1.73 -13.08
CA LEU A 115 -3.94 -2.98 -13.28
C LEU A 115 -4.71 -3.88 -14.26
N ALA A 116 -4.08 -4.23 -15.36
CA ALA A 116 -4.71 -5.00 -16.44
C ALA A 116 -4.40 -6.50 -16.35
N GLU A 117 -3.16 -6.84 -16.01
CA GLU A 117 -2.67 -8.21 -15.97
C GLU A 117 -2.00 -8.44 -14.62
N CYS A 118 -2.30 -9.55 -13.93
CA CYS A 118 -1.53 -9.99 -12.78
C CYS A 118 -1.09 -11.43 -12.99
N THR A 119 0.18 -11.69 -12.72
CA THR A 119 0.73 -13.03 -12.61
C THR A 119 0.66 -13.42 -11.15
N VAL A 120 -0.18 -14.42 -10.86
CA VAL A 120 -0.38 -14.89 -9.49
C VAL A 120 0.79 -15.78 -9.06
N PHE A 121 1.38 -15.46 -7.93
CA PHE A 121 2.32 -16.33 -7.24
C PHE A 121 1.65 -16.84 -5.96
N GLY A 122 1.95 -18.08 -5.53
CA GLY A 122 1.23 -18.66 -4.39
C GLY A 122 -0.22 -19.09 -4.67
N ASN A 123 -1.10 -18.96 -3.67
CA ASN A 123 -2.47 -19.48 -3.66
C ASN A 123 -3.56 -18.39 -3.55
N GLU A 124 -3.18 -17.17 -3.21
CA GLU A 124 -4.07 -16.02 -3.08
C GLU A 124 -3.79 -15.04 -4.23
N GLU A 125 -4.85 -14.48 -4.83
CA GLU A 125 -4.74 -13.51 -5.92
C GLU A 125 -5.00 -12.10 -5.37
N TRP A 126 -4.17 -11.14 -5.79
CA TRP A 126 -4.40 -9.72 -5.56
C TRP A 126 -5.67 -9.25 -6.28
N ALA A 127 -6.71 -8.97 -5.49
CA ALA A 127 -8.04 -8.68 -6.01
C ALA A 127 -8.23 -7.23 -6.49
N ASP A 128 -7.41 -6.28 -5.99
CA ASP A 128 -7.57 -4.86 -6.27
C ASP A 128 -6.95 -4.48 -7.63
N ARG A 129 -7.79 -3.99 -8.55
CA ARG A 129 -7.37 -3.64 -9.93
C ARG A 129 -7.35 -2.15 -10.22
N GLU A 130 -7.85 -1.33 -9.31
CA GLU A 130 -7.91 0.12 -9.45
C GLU A 130 -7.47 0.77 -8.14
N ALA A 131 -6.75 1.89 -8.23
CA ALA A 131 -6.38 2.70 -7.08
C ALA A 131 -6.27 4.18 -7.44
N THR A 132 -6.46 5.06 -6.46
CA THR A 132 -6.16 6.48 -6.57
C THR A 132 -4.85 6.82 -5.87
N VAL A 133 -4.10 7.75 -6.44
CA VAL A 133 -2.80 8.19 -5.95
C VAL A 133 -2.88 9.63 -5.47
N GLU A 134 -2.38 9.88 -4.27
CA GLU A 134 -2.12 11.20 -3.72
C GLU A 134 -0.62 11.32 -3.43
N LEU A 135 -0.03 12.49 -3.70
CA LEU A 135 1.38 12.76 -3.44
C LEU A 135 1.48 14.00 -2.56
N ALA A 136 2.08 13.86 -1.38
CA ALA A 136 2.25 14.93 -0.42
C ALA A 136 3.64 14.82 0.24
N ASP A 137 4.40 15.92 0.22
CA ASP A 137 5.69 16.02 0.93
C ASP A 137 6.70 14.90 0.60
N GLY A 138 6.65 14.34 -0.61
CA GLY A 138 7.52 13.24 -1.05
C GLY A 138 7.04 11.84 -0.67
N THR A 139 5.92 11.73 0.04
CA THR A 139 5.23 10.47 0.34
C THR A 139 4.04 10.29 -0.60
N MET A 140 3.92 9.11 -1.17
CA MET A 140 2.81 8.73 -2.04
C MET A 140 1.82 7.85 -1.27
N THR A 141 0.55 8.27 -1.21
CA THR A 141 -0.54 7.44 -0.66
C THR A 141 -1.32 6.82 -1.81
N VAL A 142 -1.35 5.49 -1.86
CA VAL A 142 -2.14 4.72 -2.82
C VAL A 142 -3.36 4.15 -2.09
N THR A 143 -4.55 4.51 -2.54
CA THR A 143 -5.81 3.97 -2.02
C THR A 143 -6.46 3.07 -3.04
N TRP A 144 -6.46 1.77 -2.77
CA TRP A 144 -7.06 0.73 -3.61
C TRP A 144 -8.58 0.76 -3.55
N ALA A 145 -9.22 0.19 -4.58
CA ALA A 145 -10.69 0.14 -4.70
C ALA A 145 -11.39 -0.57 -3.53
N SER A 146 -10.74 -1.55 -2.90
CA SER A 146 -11.17 -2.17 -1.64
C SER A 146 -11.28 -1.20 -0.47
N GLY A 147 -10.59 -0.05 -0.55
CA GLY A 147 -10.42 0.93 0.52
C GLY A 147 -9.12 0.75 1.31
N THR A 148 -8.29 -0.25 0.98
CA THR A 148 -6.95 -0.39 1.54
C THR A 148 -6.09 0.80 1.11
N ALA A 149 -5.48 1.48 2.08
CA ALA A 149 -4.54 2.57 1.84
C ALA A 149 -3.13 2.13 2.22
N GLN A 150 -2.17 2.44 1.36
CA GLN A 150 -0.75 2.15 1.55
C GLN A 150 0.06 3.43 1.35
N GLU A 151 1.07 3.63 2.19
CA GLU A 151 2.01 4.74 2.09
C GLU A 151 3.31 4.24 1.48
N TYR A 152 3.82 4.98 0.51
CA TYR A 152 4.99 4.63 -0.27
C TYR A 152 6.02 5.76 -0.22
N THR A 153 7.28 5.37 -0.09
CA THR A 153 8.42 6.30 -0.15
C THR A 153 9.20 6.07 -1.43
N ASN A 154 9.63 7.14 -2.09
CA ASN A 154 10.41 7.03 -3.32
C ASN A 154 11.81 6.54 -3.00
N MET A 155 12.21 5.41 -3.58
CA MET A 155 13.52 4.82 -3.35
C MET A 155 14.67 5.74 -3.80
N MET A 156 14.45 6.57 -4.83
CA MET A 156 15.46 7.48 -5.37
C MET A 156 15.34 8.91 -4.82
N GLY A 157 14.15 9.31 -4.36
CA GLY A 157 13.90 10.62 -3.78
C GLY A 157 14.64 10.80 -2.46
N ASP A 158 14.68 9.75 -1.64
CA ASP A 158 15.44 9.72 -0.39
C ASP A 158 16.97 9.74 -0.62
N LEU A 159 17.43 9.24 -1.78
CA LEU A 159 18.84 9.33 -2.15
C LEU A 159 19.30 10.77 -2.45
N GLY A 160 18.37 11.70 -2.66
CA GLY A 160 18.68 13.13 -2.79
C GLY A 160 18.97 13.81 -1.44
N ASP A 161 18.41 13.28 -0.34
CA ASP A 161 18.70 13.72 1.04
C ASP A 161 19.90 12.97 1.67
N LEU A 162 20.60 12.19 0.86
CA LEU A 162 21.99 11.81 1.12
C LEU A 162 22.96 13.01 1.07
N GLY A 163 22.44 14.24 1.14
CA GLY A 163 23.20 15.47 1.38
C GLY A 163 24.01 15.45 2.69
N ASP A 164 23.80 14.45 3.55
CA ASP A 164 24.66 14.12 4.70
C ASP A 164 25.58 12.90 4.45
N LEU A 165 25.89 12.59 3.19
CA LEU A 165 27.08 11.79 2.86
C LEU A 165 28.36 12.64 2.86
N GLY A 166 28.32 13.84 3.45
CA GLY A 166 29.50 14.67 3.69
C GLY A 166 30.57 13.94 4.51
N ASP A 167 30.20 12.91 5.28
CA ASP A 167 31.14 12.04 6.01
C ASP A 167 31.79 10.94 5.13
N LEU A 168 31.40 10.80 3.85
CA LEU A 168 32.11 9.92 2.91
C LEU A 168 33.32 10.61 2.24
N GLU A 169 33.39 11.95 2.22
CA GLU A 169 34.60 12.65 1.77
C GLU A 169 35.77 12.46 2.74
N ASP A 170 35.48 12.12 4.00
CA ASP A 170 36.47 11.82 5.04
C ASP A 170 36.76 10.31 5.19
N MET A 171 36.13 9.44 4.38
CA MET A 171 36.59 8.05 4.28
C MET A 171 37.93 8.03 3.56
N ASP A 172 38.99 7.93 4.34
CA ASP A 172 40.36 7.86 3.88
C ASP A 172 40.57 6.58 3.04
N LEU A 173 40.51 6.74 1.71
CA LEU A 173 40.70 5.66 0.76
C LEU A 173 42.07 4.97 0.89
N SER A 174 43.01 5.54 1.64
CA SER A 174 44.30 4.90 1.91
C SER A 174 44.20 3.68 2.82
N GLU A 175 43.21 3.60 3.73
CA GLU A 175 42.98 2.38 4.55
C GLU A 175 42.49 1.19 3.70
N LEU A 176 41.81 1.46 2.58
CA LEU A 176 41.38 0.43 1.64
C LEU A 176 42.55 -0.11 0.79
N GLU A 177 43.54 0.73 0.47
CA GLU A 177 44.74 0.30 -0.24
C GLU A 177 45.60 -0.64 0.62
N ASP A 178 45.75 -0.35 1.92
CA ASP A 178 46.47 -1.21 2.86
C ASP A 178 45.74 -2.57 3.05
N SER A 179 44.40 -2.55 3.08
CA SER A 179 43.59 -3.77 3.21
C SER A 179 43.69 -4.70 1.98
N LEU A 180 43.89 -4.12 0.79
CA LEU A 180 44.04 -4.90 -0.45
C LEU A 180 45.40 -5.61 -0.50
N ALA A 181 46.45 -4.98 0.04
CA ALA A 181 47.80 -5.56 0.08
C ALA A 181 47.89 -6.77 1.02
N GLU A 182 47.20 -6.77 2.16
CA GLU A 182 47.15 -7.94 3.06
C GLU A 182 46.43 -9.14 2.43
N LEU A 183 45.46 -8.92 1.54
CA LEU A 183 44.75 -10.01 0.85
C LEU A 183 45.65 -10.73 -0.17
N GLU A 184 46.53 -10.02 -0.87
CA GLU A 184 47.48 -10.63 -1.82
C GLU A 184 48.51 -11.53 -1.11
N ASP A 185 48.96 -11.14 0.08
CA ASP A 185 49.88 -11.95 0.89
C ASP A 185 49.21 -13.24 1.41
N LEU A 186 47.91 -13.19 1.71
CA LEU A 186 47.11 -14.34 2.16
C LEU A 186 46.88 -15.38 1.05
N GLU A 187 46.69 -14.94 -0.19
CA GLU A 187 46.58 -15.84 -1.34
C GLU A 187 47.91 -16.55 -1.68
N ALA A 188 49.04 -15.87 -1.43
CA ALA A 188 50.37 -16.46 -1.62
C ALA A 188 50.68 -17.57 -0.60
N GLU A 189 50.20 -17.46 0.64
CA GLU A 189 50.42 -18.45 1.70
C GLU A 189 49.54 -19.70 1.55
N LEU A 190 48.34 -19.57 0.98
CA LEU A 190 47.41 -20.68 0.72
C LEU A 190 47.70 -21.44 -0.58
N GLY A 191 48.42 -20.82 -1.52
CA GLY A 191 48.74 -21.39 -2.84
C GLY A 191 50.06 -22.17 -2.94
N GLY A 192 50.87 -22.23 -1.87
CA GLY A 192 52.19 -22.90 -1.82
C GLY A 192 52.19 -24.18 -0.98
#